data_AF-A0A7S2HCS5-F1
#
_entry.id   AF-A0A7S2HCS5-F1
#
_cell.length_a   1.000
_cell.length_b   1.000
_cell.length_c   1.000
_cell.angle_alpha   90.00
_cell.angle_beta   90.00
_cell.angle_gamma   90.00
#
_symmetry.space_group_name_H-M   'P 1'
#
loop_
_entity.id
_entity.type
_entity.pdbx_description
1 polymer ?
#
loop_
_entity_poly.entity_id
_entity_poly.type
_entity_poly.pdbx_seq_one_letter_code
_entity_poly.pdbx_strand_id
1 'polypeptide(L)'
;MLRRFGAGVLGVGAGAAGIEAARFACFDKSEQHTLSTALTQFCLFDALRIGSWFARRRHDADCANFPEVQAELLRSRLAANRDTVYGREHNFQTIMGSNDVVDAYRSSHPLTRPDHYQSYVAQILAGDEAVLNAEAETMLAATSGTSGQRNILPYTPTMGRTFFSKGIIVIFDTLLQACPAAFGLQKTCKLAFEPVFEVSPGGLRIGPNSSGPREGKSFQRLLPLYSTPAAGYAIPNDEYAALYVHALFALRDRNLGIIEANFVSLPARLLRLIHRDGDALADDLAGGELGQAVANRLPPTTVSALNEALGGPQPQRAAEVRSAIGEGRHGLARRLWPKLRLFNANGTGAFATYAAKLRAAEGEGVPVISTLLAASEGLIGVSLSGGVNGNPPGPSVDGHATYCLVPGAMFFEFLPVVPAEDPVAHRDHVVGGGGASGGGGPGGGAGGGASAGSVDDGGSGGSGGGVSGGDSSRYDGTLL
;
A
#
# COMPACT_ATOMS: atom_id res chain seq x y z
N MET A 1 1.92 -56.69 15.54
CA MET A 1 2.65 -55.44 15.23
C MET A 1 1.75 -54.25 14.88
N LEU A 2 0.58 -54.41 14.23
CA LEU A 2 -0.32 -53.29 13.90
C LEU A 2 -0.90 -52.51 15.10
N ARG A 3 -1.19 -53.15 16.24
CA ARG A 3 -1.73 -52.45 17.44
C ARG A 3 -0.73 -51.52 18.14
N ARG A 4 0.58 -51.78 18.05
CA ARG A 4 1.63 -50.91 18.62
C ARG A 4 1.93 -49.70 17.74
N PHE A 5 1.73 -49.83 16.42
CA PHE A 5 1.86 -48.71 15.48
C PHE A 5 0.70 -47.70 15.64
N GLY A 6 -0.53 -48.17 15.83
CA GLY A 6 -1.70 -47.30 16.08
C GLY A 6 -1.61 -46.51 17.39
N ALA A 7 -1.11 -47.11 18.46
CA ALA A 7 -0.92 -46.42 19.74
C ALA A 7 0.20 -45.36 19.69
N GLY A 8 1.28 -45.61 18.93
CA GLY A 8 2.35 -44.63 18.71
C GLY A 8 1.90 -43.44 17.88
N VAL A 9 1.12 -43.67 16.81
CA VAL A 9 0.57 -42.59 15.96
C VAL A 9 -0.48 -41.76 16.72
N LEU A 10 -1.34 -42.39 17.53
CA LEU A 10 -2.30 -41.68 18.39
C LEU A 10 -1.62 -40.88 19.50
N GLY A 11 -0.55 -41.42 20.11
CA GLY A 11 0.23 -40.71 21.13
C GLY A 11 0.99 -39.50 20.58
N VAL A 12 1.57 -39.61 19.39
CA VAL A 12 2.24 -38.49 18.69
C VAL A 12 1.22 -37.42 18.27
N GLY A 13 0.05 -37.83 17.76
CA GLY A 13 -1.03 -36.91 17.40
C GLY A 13 -1.59 -36.15 18.61
N ALA A 14 -1.79 -36.83 19.74
CA ALA A 14 -2.24 -36.20 20.99
C ALA A 14 -1.17 -35.25 21.57
N GLY A 15 0.11 -35.61 21.48
CA GLY A 15 1.23 -34.75 21.89
C GLY A 15 1.32 -33.48 21.04
N ALA A 16 1.22 -33.59 19.72
CA ALA A 16 1.20 -32.44 18.82
C ALA A 16 0.01 -31.52 19.09
N ALA A 17 -1.20 -32.08 19.25
CA ALA A 17 -2.38 -31.31 19.59
C ALA A 17 -2.24 -30.59 20.95
N GLY A 18 -1.61 -31.24 21.94
CA GLY A 18 -1.31 -30.62 23.23
C GLY A 18 -0.34 -29.43 23.13
N ILE A 19 0.70 -29.54 22.30
CA ILE A 19 1.66 -28.45 22.04
C ILE A 19 0.97 -27.27 21.36
N GLU A 20 0.13 -27.54 20.35
CA GLU A 20 -0.62 -26.50 19.64
C GLU A 20 -1.63 -25.79 20.55
N ALA A 21 -2.33 -26.55 21.40
CA ALA A 21 -3.24 -25.99 22.40
C ALA A 21 -2.50 -25.12 23.43
N ALA A 22 -1.34 -25.57 23.92
CA ALA A 22 -0.50 -24.78 24.81
C ALA A 22 0.00 -23.51 24.12
N ARG A 23 0.46 -23.60 22.86
CA ARG A 23 0.89 -22.44 22.08
C ARG A 23 -0.24 -21.44 21.91
N PHE A 24 -1.43 -21.89 21.50
CA PHE A 24 -2.62 -21.04 21.38
C PHE A 24 -2.98 -20.36 22.71
N ALA A 25 -2.89 -21.09 23.83
CA ALA A 25 -3.16 -20.53 25.15
C ALA A 25 -2.17 -19.41 25.54
N CYS A 26 -0.89 -19.54 25.18
CA CYS A 26 0.16 -18.56 25.49
C CYS A 26 0.10 -17.27 24.66
N PHE A 27 -0.62 -17.24 23.55
CA PHE A 27 -0.75 -16.02 22.75
C PHE A 27 -1.61 -14.96 23.46
N ASP A 28 -1.08 -13.74 23.57
CA ASP A 28 -1.89 -12.55 23.80
C ASP A 28 -2.93 -12.45 22.68
N LYS A 29 -4.17 -12.11 23.03
CA LYS A 29 -5.32 -12.02 22.11
C LYS A 29 -5.94 -10.62 22.15
N SER A 30 -6.44 -10.16 21.01
CA SER A 30 -7.34 -9.01 20.97
C SER A 30 -8.59 -9.28 21.79
N GLU A 31 -9.10 -8.23 22.46
CA GLU A 31 -10.36 -8.27 23.20
C GLU A 31 -11.57 -8.40 22.25
N GLN A 32 -11.37 -8.14 20.96
CA GLN A 32 -12.40 -8.19 19.92
C GLN A 32 -12.50 -9.57 19.24
N HIS A 33 -11.78 -10.57 19.74
CA HIS A 33 -11.90 -11.94 19.24
C HIS A 33 -12.95 -12.73 20.01
N THR A 34 -13.77 -13.47 19.28
CA THR A 34 -14.36 -14.72 19.80
C THR A 34 -13.31 -15.83 19.73
N LEU A 35 -13.52 -16.91 20.51
CA LEU A 35 -12.65 -18.10 20.44
C LEU A 35 -12.50 -18.63 19.01
N SER A 36 -13.59 -18.65 18.24
CA SER A 36 -13.58 -19.10 16.83
C SER A 36 -12.71 -18.20 15.94
N THR A 37 -12.82 -16.88 16.07
CA THR A 37 -12.02 -15.95 15.28
C THR A 37 -10.54 -15.98 15.67
N ALA A 38 -10.22 -16.11 16.96
CA ALA A 38 -8.84 -16.28 17.43
C ALA A 38 -8.22 -17.58 16.90
N LEU A 39 -8.97 -18.69 16.94
CA LEU A 39 -8.51 -19.97 16.40
C LEU A 39 -8.32 -19.91 14.88
N THR A 40 -9.20 -19.20 14.17
CA THR A 40 -9.07 -18.99 12.72
C THR A 40 -7.80 -18.21 12.40
N GLN A 41 -7.53 -17.13 13.12
CA GLN A 41 -6.30 -16.36 12.94
C GLN A 41 -5.05 -17.19 13.27
N PHE A 42 -5.07 -17.96 14.36
CA PHE A 42 -3.98 -18.87 14.73
C PHE A 42 -3.66 -19.87 13.61
N CYS A 43 -4.67 -20.62 13.15
CA CYS A 43 -4.50 -21.60 12.08
C CYS A 43 -4.05 -20.94 10.76
N LEU A 44 -4.59 -19.76 10.44
CA LEU A 44 -4.20 -19.04 9.24
C LEU A 44 -2.73 -18.58 9.31
N PHE A 45 -2.28 -18.07 10.45
CA PHE A 45 -0.89 -17.65 10.62
C PHE A 45 0.08 -18.83 10.51
N ASP A 46 -0.28 -20.01 11.01
CA ASP A 46 0.54 -21.21 10.79
C ASP A 46 0.57 -21.66 9.34
N ALA A 47 -0.58 -21.65 8.66
CA ALA A 47 -0.64 -21.97 7.24
C ALA A 47 0.19 -20.98 6.42
N LEU A 48 0.10 -19.68 6.71
CA LEU A 48 0.89 -18.64 6.06
C LEU A 48 2.37 -18.74 6.41
N ARG A 49 2.75 -19.06 7.65
CA ARG A 49 4.14 -19.29 8.06
C ARG A 49 4.78 -20.43 7.26
N ILE A 50 4.08 -21.55 7.12
CA ILE A 50 4.57 -22.68 6.33
C ILE A 50 4.60 -22.32 4.84
N GLY A 51 3.51 -21.78 4.31
CA GLY A 51 3.40 -21.40 2.90
C GLY A 51 4.45 -20.36 2.47
N SER A 52 4.67 -19.34 3.31
CA SER A 52 5.66 -18.29 3.08
C SER A 52 7.09 -18.81 3.11
N TRP A 53 7.42 -19.75 3.98
CA TRP A 53 8.73 -20.42 4.00
C TRP A 53 9.04 -21.15 2.68
N PHE A 54 8.04 -21.82 2.08
CA PHE A 54 8.20 -22.47 0.78
C PHE A 54 8.25 -21.45 -0.36
N ALA A 55 7.36 -20.46 -0.35
CA ALA A 55 7.32 -19.40 -1.36
C ALA A 55 8.63 -18.60 -1.37
N ARG A 56 9.20 -18.30 -0.20
CA ARG A 56 10.48 -17.63 -0.05
C ARG A 56 11.62 -18.45 -0.67
N ARG A 57 11.72 -19.74 -0.37
CA ARG A 57 12.71 -20.63 -1.01
C ARG A 57 12.57 -20.70 -2.52
N ARG A 58 11.33 -20.79 -3.02
CA ARG A 58 11.06 -20.77 -4.47
C ARG A 58 11.53 -19.44 -5.07
N HIS A 59 11.24 -18.32 -4.41
CA HIS A 59 11.69 -17.00 -4.84
C HIS A 59 13.23 -16.90 -4.87
N ASP A 60 13.92 -17.34 -3.82
CA ASP A 60 15.38 -17.32 -3.76
C ASP A 60 16.00 -18.21 -4.86
N ALA A 61 15.41 -19.38 -5.13
CA ALA A 61 15.84 -20.26 -6.22
C ALA A 61 15.57 -19.65 -7.61
N ASP A 62 14.44 -18.96 -7.79
CA ASP A 62 14.15 -18.21 -9.02
C ASP A 62 15.17 -17.06 -9.20
N CYS A 63 15.60 -16.40 -8.11
CA CYS A 63 16.64 -15.37 -8.15
C CYS A 63 18.03 -15.91 -8.48
N ALA A 64 18.37 -17.11 -8.00
CA ALA A 64 19.64 -17.75 -8.31
C ALA A 64 19.75 -18.19 -9.79
N ASN A 65 18.61 -18.41 -10.46
CA ASN A 65 18.52 -18.80 -11.87
C ASN A 65 17.78 -17.72 -12.69
N PHE A 66 18.05 -16.46 -12.38
CA PHE A 66 17.29 -15.32 -12.91
C PHE A 66 17.22 -15.29 -14.45
N PRO A 67 18.33 -15.45 -15.20
CA PRO A 67 18.29 -15.41 -16.67
C PRO A 67 17.39 -16.48 -17.27
N GLU A 68 17.47 -17.72 -16.77
CA GLU A 68 16.67 -18.85 -17.25
C GLU A 68 15.20 -18.66 -16.93
N VAL A 69 14.88 -18.18 -15.72
CA VAL A 69 13.50 -17.90 -15.32
C VAL A 69 12.88 -16.78 -16.17
N GLN A 70 13.66 -15.75 -16.50
CA GLN A 70 13.20 -14.65 -17.37
C GLN A 70 12.98 -15.11 -18.81
N ALA A 71 13.91 -15.89 -19.37
CA ALA A 71 13.78 -16.43 -20.73
C ALA A 71 12.55 -17.35 -20.85
N GLU A 72 12.33 -18.22 -19.87
CA GLU A 72 11.16 -19.10 -19.83
C GLU A 72 9.86 -18.31 -19.62
N LEU A 73 9.87 -17.31 -18.72
CA LEU A 73 8.72 -16.44 -18.53
C LEU A 73 8.36 -15.73 -19.84
N LEU A 74 9.32 -15.10 -20.52
CA LEU A 74 9.09 -14.44 -21.80
C LEU A 74 8.53 -15.42 -22.84
N ARG A 75 9.16 -16.58 -23.01
CA ARG A 75 8.69 -17.63 -23.93
C ARG A 75 7.25 -18.03 -23.64
N SER A 76 6.90 -18.23 -22.37
CA SER A 76 5.54 -18.59 -21.96
C SER A 76 4.52 -17.48 -22.24
N ARG A 77 4.89 -16.21 -22.07
CA ARG A 77 4.01 -15.06 -22.35
C ARG A 77 3.79 -14.84 -23.85
N LEU A 78 4.84 -14.96 -24.65
CA LEU A 78 4.72 -14.92 -26.11
C LEU A 78 3.85 -16.06 -26.62
N ALA A 79 4.04 -17.28 -26.09
CA ALA A 79 3.26 -18.45 -26.46
C ALA A 79 1.77 -18.30 -26.11
N ALA A 80 1.48 -17.85 -24.89
CA ALA A 80 0.10 -17.65 -24.44
C ALA A 80 -0.63 -16.59 -25.27
N ASN A 81 0.08 -15.57 -25.75
CA ASN A 81 -0.53 -14.42 -26.42
C ASN A 81 -0.28 -14.36 -27.93
N ARG A 82 0.30 -15.41 -28.55
CA ARG A 82 0.70 -15.39 -29.97
C ARG A 82 -0.45 -15.14 -30.94
N ASP A 83 -1.65 -15.60 -30.58
CA ASP A 83 -2.83 -15.59 -31.44
C ASP A 83 -3.71 -14.35 -31.23
N THR A 84 -3.30 -13.47 -30.30
CA THR A 84 -3.95 -12.17 -30.04
C THR A 84 -3.69 -11.19 -31.18
N VAL A 85 -4.48 -10.11 -31.25
CA VAL A 85 -4.26 -9.02 -32.23
C VAL A 85 -2.81 -8.52 -32.14
N TYR A 86 -2.37 -8.16 -30.93
CA TYR A 86 -1.02 -7.66 -30.66
C TYR A 86 0.06 -8.71 -31.00
N GLY A 87 -0.17 -9.96 -30.62
CA GLY A 87 0.77 -11.06 -30.85
C GLY A 87 1.01 -11.37 -32.33
N ARG A 88 -0.03 -11.25 -33.16
CA ARG A 88 0.09 -11.41 -34.62
C ARG A 88 0.82 -10.23 -35.25
N GLU A 89 0.46 -9.00 -34.88
CA GLU A 89 1.10 -7.78 -35.41
C GLU A 89 2.58 -7.71 -35.07
N HIS A 90 2.97 -8.17 -33.88
CA HIS A 90 4.36 -8.21 -33.42
C HIS A 90 5.04 -9.57 -33.61
N ASN A 91 4.47 -10.47 -34.43
CA ASN A 91 5.07 -11.73 -34.86
C ASN A 91 5.60 -12.63 -33.72
N PHE A 92 4.85 -12.76 -32.62
CA PHE A 92 5.28 -13.55 -31.44
C PHE A 92 5.63 -15.00 -31.78
N GLN A 93 4.90 -15.62 -32.71
CA GLN A 93 5.17 -16.98 -33.18
C GLN A 93 6.56 -17.11 -33.83
N THR A 94 7.01 -16.09 -34.57
CA THR A 94 8.34 -16.07 -35.19
C THR A 94 9.42 -15.90 -34.13
N ILE A 95 9.23 -14.98 -33.18
CA ILE A 95 10.17 -14.73 -32.08
C ILE A 95 10.40 -16.00 -31.25
N MET A 96 9.33 -16.74 -30.94
CA MET A 96 9.42 -18.00 -30.19
C MET A 96 10.19 -19.11 -30.92
N GLY A 97 10.23 -19.07 -32.24
CA GLY A 97 10.98 -20.01 -33.07
C GLY A 97 12.49 -19.78 -33.05
N SER A 98 12.95 -18.68 -32.47
CA SER A 98 14.38 -18.39 -32.29
C SER A 98 15.04 -19.30 -31.25
N ASN A 99 16.32 -19.60 -31.48
CA ASN A 99 17.19 -20.27 -30.51
C ASN A 99 17.36 -19.42 -29.24
N ASP A 100 17.49 -18.09 -29.41
CA ASP A 100 17.47 -17.12 -28.33
C ASP A 100 16.21 -16.26 -28.43
N VAL A 101 15.25 -16.53 -27.56
CA VAL A 101 13.95 -15.83 -27.54
C VAL A 101 14.09 -14.42 -26.98
N VAL A 102 15.05 -14.19 -26.08
CA VAL A 102 15.27 -12.89 -25.43
C VAL A 102 15.85 -11.93 -26.44
N ASP A 103 16.93 -12.32 -27.12
CA ASP A 103 17.56 -11.48 -28.14
C ASP A 103 16.65 -11.26 -29.36
N ALA A 104 15.88 -12.28 -29.76
CA ALA A 104 14.89 -12.13 -30.82
C ALA A 104 13.77 -11.15 -30.46
N TYR A 105 13.27 -11.20 -29.21
CA TYR A 105 12.26 -10.25 -28.73
C TYR A 105 12.82 -8.82 -28.70
N ARG A 106 13.99 -8.62 -28.11
CA ARG A 106 14.67 -7.32 -28.02
C ARG A 106 14.95 -6.69 -29.38
N SER A 107 15.27 -7.50 -30.37
CA SER A 107 15.58 -7.03 -31.73
C SER A 107 14.31 -6.76 -32.56
N SER A 108 13.18 -7.37 -32.21
CA SER A 108 11.94 -7.33 -33.01
C SER A 108 10.88 -6.40 -32.42
N HIS A 109 10.82 -6.28 -31.10
CA HIS A 109 9.80 -5.50 -30.41
C HIS A 109 10.35 -4.10 -30.06
N PRO A 110 9.65 -3.00 -30.40
CA PRO A 110 10.11 -1.66 -30.06
C PRO A 110 10.02 -1.37 -28.56
N LEU A 111 10.78 -0.39 -28.09
CA LEU A 111 10.54 0.23 -26.79
C LEU A 111 9.26 1.08 -26.87
N THR A 112 8.31 0.83 -25.97
CA THR A 112 6.98 1.42 -26.02
C THR A 112 6.71 2.37 -24.85
N ARG A 113 5.67 3.18 -25.01
CA ARG A 113 5.10 4.07 -23.98
C ARG A 113 3.58 3.81 -23.92
N PRO A 114 2.86 4.32 -22.91
CA PRO A 114 1.41 4.11 -22.79
C PRO A 114 0.63 4.43 -24.08
N ASP A 115 1.05 5.43 -24.86
CA ASP A 115 0.42 5.81 -26.12
C ASP A 115 0.41 4.69 -27.17
N HIS A 116 1.42 3.80 -27.15
CA HIS A 116 1.50 2.63 -28.03
C HIS A 116 0.30 1.68 -27.86
N TYR A 117 -0.26 1.64 -26.65
CA TYR A 117 -1.31 0.69 -26.30
C TYR A 117 -2.73 1.25 -26.46
N GLN A 118 -2.89 2.55 -26.77
CA GLN A 118 -4.19 3.24 -26.73
C GLN A 118 -5.25 2.60 -27.65
N SER A 119 -4.87 2.24 -28.88
CA SER A 119 -5.81 1.63 -29.84
C SER A 119 -6.27 0.24 -29.42
N TYR A 120 -5.37 -0.55 -28.81
CA TYR A 120 -5.70 -1.88 -28.29
C TYR A 120 -6.58 -1.78 -27.05
N VAL A 121 -6.26 -0.84 -26.15
CA VAL A 121 -7.08 -0.58 -24.96
C VAL A 121 -8.48 -0.09 -25.35
N ALA A 122 -8.61 0.71 -26.42
CA ALA A 122 -9.91 1.14 -26.94
C ALA A 122 -10.75 -0.04 -27.46
N GLN A 123 -10.14 -1.02 -28.13
CA GLN A 123 -10.81 -2.26 -28.54
C GLN A 123 -11.31 -3.07 -27.33
N ILE A 124 -10.45 -3.26 -26.31
CA ILE A 124 -10.84 -3.96 -25.08
C ILE A 124 -11.96 -3.21 -24.34
N LEU A 125 -11.91 -1.87 -24.30
CA LEU A 125 -12.98 -1.04 -23.74
C LEU A 125 -14.31 -1.24 -24.47
N ALA A 126 -14.28 -1.42 -25.80
CA ALA A 126 -15.45 -1.70 -26.63
C ALA A 126 -16.01 -3.12 -26.46
N GLY A 127 -15.21 -4.04 -25.90
CA GLY A 127 -15.59 -5.44 -25.66
C GLY A 127 -14.91 -6.44 -26.58
N ASP A 128 -13.91 -6.03 -27.36
CA ASP A 128 -13.13 -6.95 -28.18
C ASP A 128 -12.25 -7.84 -27.27
N GLU A 129 -12.28 -9.14 -27.53
CA GLU A 129 -11.50 -10.14 -26.80
C GLU A 129 -10.19 -10.48 -27.53
N ALA A 130 -9.23 -11.06 -26.81
CA ALA A 130 -7.96 -11.52 -27.37
C ALA A 130 -7.16 -10.42 -28.11
N VAL A 131 -7.23 -9.18 -27.62
CA VAL A 131 -6.50 -8.04 -28.20
C VAL A 131 -5.04 -8.00 -27.73
N LEU A 132 -4.82 -7.83 -26.43
CA LEU A 132 -3.49 -7.83 -25.80
C LEU A 132 -3.19 -9.15 -25.07
N ASN A 133 -4.20 -9.69 -24.38
CA ASN A 133 -4.09 -10.94 -23.63
C ASN A 133 -5.05 -11.99 -24.18
N ALA A 134 -4.60 -13.25 -24.25
CA ALA A 134 -5.49 -14.37 -24.56
C ALA A 134 -6.34 -14.80 -23.35
N GLU A 135 -5.86 -14.58 -22.12
CA GLU A 135 -6.66 -14.75 -20.91
C GLU A 135 -7.57 -13.52 -20.75
N ALA A 136 -8.88 -13.76 -20.71
CA ALA A 136 -9.88 -12.69 -20.59
C ALA A 136 -9.65 -11.81 -19.36
N GLU A 137 -9.75 -10.50 -19.57
CA GLU A 137 -9.67 -9.49 -18.54
C GLU A 137 -10.86 -9.60 -17.57
N THR A 138 -10.60 -9.38 -16.28
CA THR A 138 -11.67 -9.27 -15.27
C THR A 138 -12.02 -7.82 -14.95
N MET A 139 -11.11 -6.90 -15.25
CA MET A 139 -11.29 -5.46 -15.06
C MET A 139 -10.23 -4.68 -15.85
N LEU A 140 -10.39 -3.37 -15.84
CA LEU A 140 -9.46 -2.39 -16.39
C LEU A 140 -8.94 -1.50 -15.27
N ALA A 141 -7.65 -1.60 -14.97
CA ALA A 141 -7.00 -0.84 -13.92
C ALA A 141 -6.73 0.61 -14.38
N ALA A 142 -7.31 1.58 -13.69
CA ALA A 142 -7.06 3.00 -13.93
C ALA A 142 -5.88 3.49 -13.08
N THR A 143 -4.87 4.08 -13.73
CA THR A 143 -3.74 4.73 -13.06
C THR A 143 -4.08 6.18 -12.72
N SER A 144 -3.56 6.68 -11.59
CA SER A 144 -3.76 8.06 -11.11
C SER A 144 -2.82 9.06 -11.80
N GLY A 145 -2.65 8.96 -13.13
CA GLY A 145 -1.61 9.65 -13.92
C GLY A 145 -1.41 11.13 -13.57
N THR A 146 -0.15 11.57 -13.55
CA THR A 146 0.29 12.93 -13.17
C THR A 146 -0.02 14.01 -14.23
N SER A 147 -0.56 13.63 -15.39
CA SER A 147 -0.86 14.54 -16.53
C SER A 147 -2.36 14.78 -16.76
N GLY A 148 -3.24 14.34 -15.86
CA GLY A 148 -4.70 14.52 -15.97
C GLY A 148 -5.42 13.49 -16.85
N GLN A 149 -4.68 12.74 -17.69
CA GLN A 149 -5.19 11.55 -18.38
C GLN A 149 -4.81 10.28 -17.60
N ARG A 150 -5.80 9.42 -17.35
CA ARG A 150 -5.61 8.15 -16.63
C ARG A 150 -5.24 7.07 -17.66
N ASN A 151 -4.10 6.39 -17.49
CA ASN A 151 -3.84 5.19 -18.29
C ASN A 151 -4.73 4.05 -17.80
N ILE A 152 -5.36 3.36 -18.74
CA ILE A 152 -6.22 2.21 -18.50
C ILE A 152 -5.45 0.95 -18.89
N LEU A 153 -5.31 0.02 -17.94
CA LEU A 153 -4.50 -1.18 -18.09
C LEU A 153 -5.37 -2.44 -17.97
N PRO A 154 -5.35 -3.34 -18.96
CA PRO A 154 -5.97 -4.66 -18.85
C PRO A 154 -5.48 -5.42 -17.63
N TYR A 155 -6.40 -6.05 -16.89
CA TYR A 155 -6.07 -6.87 -15.73
C TYR A 155 -6.63 -8.27 -15.85
N THR A 156 -5.77 -9.28 -15.77
CA THR A 156 -6.14 -10.70 -15.90
C THR A 156 -6.06 -11.44 -14.56
N PRO A 157 -6.78 -12.58 -14.41
CA PRO A 157 -6.67 -13.43 -13.22
C PRO A 157 -5.24 -13.89 -12.91
N THR A 158 -4.40 -14.13 -13.93
CA THR A 158 -2.99 -14.50 -13.73
C THR A 158 -2.19 -13.43 -13.00
N MET A 159 -2.47 -12.13 -13.26
CA MET A 159 -1.81 -11.04 -12.54
C MET A 159 -2.10 -11.11 -11.05
N GLY A 160 -3.37 -11.29 -10.66
CA GLY A 160 -3.76 -11.43 -9.26
C GLY A 160 -3.18 -12.66 -8.57
N ARG A 161 -3.19 -13.82 -9.24
CA ARG A 161 -2.55 -15.05 -8.72
C ARG A 161 -1.05 -14.87 -8.52
N THR A 162 -0.38 -14.20 -9.45
CA THR A 162 1.06 -13.91 -9.39
C THR A 162 1.38 -12.95 -8.25
N PHE A 163 0.63 -11.86 -8.14
CA PHE A 163 0.76 -10.87 -7.07
C PHE A 163 0.61 -11.50 -5.69
N PHE A 164 -0.41 -12.36 -5.52
CA PHE A 164 -0.64 -13.04 -4.25
C PHE A 164 0.46 -14.08 -3.96
N SER A 165 0.71 -15.00 -4.88
CA SER A 165 1.59 -16.16 -4.62
C SER A 165 3.08 -15.81 -4.57
N LYS A 166 3.54 -14.89 -5.42
CA LYS A 166 4.95 -14.47 -5.50
C LYS A 166 5.24 -13.16 -4.77
N GLY A 167 4.20 -12.40 -4.41
CA GLY A 167 4.32 -11.17 -3.62
C GLY A 167 3.86 -11.38 -2.18
N ILE A 168 2.54 -11.38 -1.95
CA ILE A 168 1.94 -11.41 -0.61
C ILE A 168 2.42 -12.59 0.24
N ILE A 169 2.43 -13.82 -0.29
CA ILE A 169 2.89 -14.98 0.46
C ILE A 169 4.39 -14.88 0.78
N VAL A 170 5.21 -14.35 -0.13
CA VAL A 170 6.66 -14.20 0.09
C VAL A 170 6.95 -13.16 1.17
N ILE A 171 6.28 -12.01 1.16
CA ILE A 171 6.52 -10.95 2.15
C ILE A 171 6.03 -11.32 3.55
N PHE A 172 5.16 -12.32 3.70
CA PHE A 172 4.75 -12.80 5.00
C PHE A 172 5.94 -13.40 5.78
N ASP A 173 6.86 -14.10 5.10
CA ASP A 173 8.11 -14.57 5.70
C ASP A 173 9.01 -13.38 6.10
N THR A 174 9.12 -12.36 5.25
CA THR A 174 9.82 -11.12 5.57
C THR A 174 9.28 -10.49 6.85
N LEU A 175 7.97 -10.33 6.98
CA LEU A 175 7.34 -9.75 8.16
C LEU A 175 7.57 -10.61 9.40
N LEU A 176 7.43 -11.93 9.30
CA LEU A 176 7.67 -12.87 10.40
C LEU A 176 9.10 -12.75 10.93
N GLN A 177 10.08 -12.54 10.06
CA GLN A 177 11.48 -12.37 10.46
C GLN A 177 11.78 -10.96 10.98
N ALA A 178 11.22 -9.92 10.35
CA ALA A 178 11.47 -8.53 10.73
C ALA A 178 10.77 -8.13 12.04
N CYS A 179 9.57 -8.66 12.27
CA CYS A 179 8.78 -8.37 13.46
C CYS A 179 7.97 -9.61 13.92
N PRO A 180 8.61 -10.66 14.46
CA PRO A 180 7.91 -11.86 14.91
C PRO A 180 6.80 -11.56 15.93
N ALA A 181 7.02 -10.55 16.79
CA ALA A 181 6.07 -10.13 17.80
C ALA A 181 4.76 -9.55 17.24
N ALA A 182 4.70 -9.20 15.95
CA ALA A 182 3.49 -8.75 15.28
C ALA A 182 2.53 -9.89 14.94
N PHE A 183 3.00 -11.14 14.97
CA PHE A 183 2.22 -12.33 14.63
C PHE A 183 1.59 -12.99 15.86
N GLY A 184 1.16 -12.16 16.82
CA GLY A 184 0.26 -12.56 17.89
C GLY A 184 -1.19 -12.71 17.43
N LEU A 185 -2.11 -12.93 18.36
CA LEU A 185 -3.56 -12.95 18.06
C LEU A 185 -4.19 -11.57 18.28
N GLN A 186 -3.42 -10.51 18.00
CA GLN A 186 -3.91 -9.14 17.91
C GLN A 186 -4.55 -8.91 16.54
N LYS A 187 -5.52 -7.99 16.46
CA LYS A 187 -6.11 -7.60 15.19
C LYS A 187 -5.26 -6.56 14.45
N THR A 188 -5.49 -6.48 13.15
CA THR A 188 -4.90 -5.49 12.25
C THR A 188 -5.92 -4.41 11.88
N CYS A 189 -5.55 -3.14 11.98
CA CYS A 189 -6.31 -2.06 11.35
C CYS A 189 -5.83 -1.93 9.90
N LYS A 190 -6.54 -2.58 8.97
CA LYS A 190 -6.29 -2.42 7.54
C LYS A 190 -7.04 -1.18 7.04
N LEU A 191 -6.31 -0.16 6.63
CA LEU A 191 -6.87 1.04 6.03
C LEU A 191 -7.09 0.80 4.54
N ALA A 192 -8.35 0.73 4.14
CA ALA A 192 -8.76 0.56 2.75
C ALA A 192 -10.13 1.21 2.54
N PHE A 193 -10.28 1.92 1.43
CA PHE A 193 -11.53 2.61 1.07
C PHE A 193 -12.24 1.84 -0.03
N GLU A 194 -13.57 1.87 -0.03
CA GLU A 194 -14.37 1.30 -1.11
C GLU A 194 -14.13 2.13 -2.38
N PRO A 195 -13.55 1.54 -3.44
CA PRO A 195 -13.32 2.26 -4.67
C PRO A 195 -14.61 2.41 -5.48
N VAL A 196 -14.69 3.51 -6.23
CA VAL A 196 -15.73 3.69 -7.26
C VAL A 196 -15.26 3.03 -8.53
N PHE A 197 -16.15 2.24 -9.13
CA PHE A 197 -15.92 1.64 -10.42
C PHE A 197 -16.84 2.24 -11.46
N GLU A 198 -16.27 2.56 -12.61
CA GLU A 198 -16.99 2.80 -13.85
C GLU A 198 -17.15 1.47 -14.59
N VAL A 199 -17.97 1.46 -15.65
CA VAL A 199 -18.16 0.28 -16.50
C VAL A 199 -17.87 0.70 -17.94
N SER A 200 -17.01 -0.07 -18.62
CA SER A 200 -16.69 0.14 -20.03
C SER A 200 -17.89 -0.21 -20.93
N PRO A 201 -17.92 0.27 -22.18
CA PRO A 201 -18.92 -0.17 -23.16
C PRO A 201 -19.00 -1.70 -23.32
N GLY A 202 -17.86 -2.40 -23.23
CA GLY A 202 -17.75 -3.86 -23.23
C GLY A 202 -18.13 -4.55 -21.91
N GLY A 203 -18.57 -3.80 -20.88
CA GLY A 203 -19.04 -4.35 -19.62
C GLY A 203 -17.96 -4.62 -18.56
N LEU A 204 -16.69 -4.31 -18.83
CA LEU A 204 -15.60 -4.45 -17.86
C LEU A 204 -15.61 -3.31 -16.85
N ARG A 205 -15.34 -3.60 -15.59
CA ARG A 205 -15.22 -2.57 -14.55
C ARG A 205 -13.91 -1.80 -14.73
N ILE A 206 -13.95 -0.49 -14.56
CA ILE A 206 -12.80 0.40 -14.63
C ILE A 206 -12.59 1.02 -13.24
N GLY A 207 -11.40 0.84 -12.65
CA GLY A 207 -11.12 1.34 -11.31
C GLY A 207 -9.71 0.99 -10.81
N PRO A 208 -9.38 1.28 -9.55
CA PRO A 208 -8.07 0.95 -9.00
C PRO A 208 -7.89 -0.58 -8.88
N ASN A 209 -6.67 -1.07 -9.14
CA ASN A 209 -6.30 -2.49 -9.05
C ASN A 209 -6.15 -3.01 -7.61
N SER A 210 -6.16 -2.12 -6.61
CA SER A 210 -5.95 -2.54 -5.22
C SER A 210 -7.15 -3.33 -4.71
N SER A 211 -6.94 -4.60 -4.35
CA SER A 211 -8.01 -5.42 -3.79
C SER A 211 -8.46 -4.92 -2.42
N GLY A 212 -9.73 -4.52 -2.34
CA GLY A 212 -10.37 -4.10 -1.10
C GLY A 212 -11.00 -5.27 -0.33
N PRO A 213 -11.40 -5.08 0.94
CA PRO A 213 -11.88 -6.18 1.77
C PRO A 213 -13.16 -6.90 1.35
N ARG A 214 -13.86 -6.33 0.37
CA ARG A 214 -15.07 -6.88 -0.22
C ARG A 214 -14.80 -7.67 -1.49
N GLU A 215 -13.59 -7.61 -2.03
CA GLU A 215 -13.24 -8.24 -3.29
C GLU A 215 -12.85 -9.71 -3.10
N GLY A 216 -13.74 -10.58 -3.55
CA GLY A 216 -13.49 -12.03 -3.61
C GLY A 216 -13.59 -12.76 -2.27
N LYS A 217 -13.81 -14.07 -2.37
CA LYS A 217 -13.97 -14.97 -1.20
C LYS A 217 -12.71 -15.06 -0.34
N SER A 218 -11.53 -14.79 -0.92
CA SER A 218 -10.25 -14.89 -0.22
C SER A 218 -10.07 -13.78 0.81
N PHE A 219 -10.44 -12.53 0.47
CA PHE A 219 -10.33 -11.43 1.42
C PHE A 219 -11.40 -11.49 2.51
N GLN A 220 -12.62 -11.93 2.17
CA GLN A 220 -13.68 -12.13 3.16
C GLN A 220 -13.27 -13.09 4.28
N ARG A 221 -12.43 -14.10 3.98
CA ARG A 221 -11.86 -15.00 4.99
C ARG A 221 -10.84 -14.34 5.92
N LEU A 222 -10.29 -13.19 5.51
CA LEU A 222 -9.36 -12.39 6.32
C LEU A 222 -10.07 -11.36 7.21
N LEU A 223 -11.35 -11.07 6.97
CA LEU A 223 -12.12 -10.11 7.78
C LEU A 223 -12.02 -10.34 9.30
N PRO A 224 -12.03 -11.58 9.83
CA PRO A 224 -11.87 -11.83 11.27
C PRO A 224 -10.56 -11.32 11.88
N LEU A 225 -9.52 -11.13 11.07
CA LEU A 225 -8.22 -10.59 11.49
C LEU A 225 -8.23 -9.07 11.62
N TYR A 226 -9.21 -8.39 11.02
CA TYR A 226 -9.25 -6.94 10.99
C TYR A 226 -10.12 -6.35 12.11
N SER A 227 -9.74 -5.15 12.58
CA SER A 227 -10.50 -4.42 13.58
C SER A 227 -11.82 -3.88 13.04
N THR A 228 -11.80 -3.36 11.80
CA THR A 228 -13.00 -2.79 11.16
C THR A 228 -13.93 -3.89 10.63
N PRO A 229 -15.24 -3.83 10.90
CA PRO A 229 -16.21 -4.78 10.36
C PRO A 229 -16.44 -4.58 8.85
N ALA A 230 -17.07 -5.56 8.21
CA ALA A 230 -17.39 -5.50 6.77
C ALA A 230 -18.14 -4.22 6.36
N ALA A 231 -19.04 -3.72 7.22
CA ALA A 231 -19.79 -2.49 6.98
C ALA A 231 -18.90 -1.24 6.86
N GLY A 232 -17.76 -1.19 7.56
CA GLY A 232 -16.84 -0.06 7.49
C GLY A 232 -16.08 -0.01 6.16
N TYR A 233 -15.74 -1.17 5.60
CA TYR A 233 -15.15 -1.27 4.26
C TYR A 233 -16.15 -1.08 3.13
N ALA A 234 -17.45 -0.99 3.44
CA ALA A 234 -18.53 -0.83 2.48
C ALA A 234 -18.98 0.63 2.31
N ILE A 235 -18.31 1.58 2.96
CA ILE A 235 -18.63 3.02 2.90
C ILE A 235 -18.10 3.59 1.57
N PRO A 236 -18.97 3.94 0.61
CA PRO A 236 -18.54 4.49 -0.67
C PRO A 236 -18.42 6.02 -0.59
N ASN A 237 -17.56 6.61 -1.42
CA ASN A 237 -17.54 8.06 -1.70
C ASN A 237 -17.39 9.03 -0.51
N ASP A 238 -17.09 8.53 0.69
CA ASP A 238 -16.84 9.36 1.86
C ASP A 238 -15.62 8.84 2.62
N GLU A 239 -14.42 9.21 2.13
CA GLU A 239 -13.17 8.81 2.77
C GLU A 239 -13.06 9.30 4.21
N TYR A 240 -13.67 10.44 4.55
CA TYR A 240 -13.65 10.94 5.92
C TYR A 240 -14.46 10.01 6.83
N ALA A 241 -15.70 9.69 6.47
CA ALA A 241 -16.54 8.78 7.24
C ALA A 241 -15.90 7.38 7.35
N ALA A 242 -15.33 6.87 6.26
CA ALA A 242 -14.62 5.59 6.26
C ALA A 242 -13.39 5.61 7.18
N LEU A 243 -12.55 6.66 7.10
CA LEU A 243 -11.36 6.78 7.96
C LEU A 243 -11.74 6.96 9.43
N TYR A 244 -12.81 7.70 9.72
CA TYR A 244 -13.36 7.83 11.07
C TYR A 244 -13.84 6.48 11.61
N VAL A 245 -14.56 5.69 10.81
CA VAL A 245 -14.98 4.34 11.19
C VAL A 245 -13.79 3.42 11.42
N HIS A 246 -12.75 3.46 10.56
CA HIS A 246 -11.51 2.74 10.83
C HIS A 246 -10.86 3.15 12.16
N ALA A 247 -10.80 4.46 12.44
CA ALA A 247 -10.28 4.99 13.70
C ALA A 247 -11.08 4.48 14.90
N LEU A 248 -12.40 4.57 14.86
CA LEU A 248 -13.29 4.15 15.94
C LEU A 248 -13.10 2.67 16.28
N PHE A 249 -13.11 1.78 15.27
CA PHE A 249 -12.91 0.35 15.48
C PHE A 249 -11.46 -0.02 15.84
N ALA A 250 -10.48 0.74 15.37
CA ALA A 250 -9.10 0.58 15.83
C ALA A 250 -8.96 0.98 17.31
N LEU A 251 -9.52 2.12 17.71
CA LEU A 251 -9.47 2.61 19.09
C LEU A 251 -10.22 1.70 20.07
N ARG A 252 -11.31 1.07 19.62
CA ARG A 252 -12.06 0.07 20.36
C ARG A 252 -11.18 -1.10 20.83
N ASP A 253 -10.24 -1.54 20.01
CA ASP A 253 -9.31 -2.61 20.37
C ASP A 253 -8.04 -2.03 21.01
N ARG A 254 -7.97 -2.05 22.34
CA ARG A 254 -6.77 -1.63 23.08
C ARG A 254 -5.53 -2.43 22.68
N ASN A 255 -5.71 -3.69 22.27
CA ASN A 255 -4.65 -4.63 21.94
C ASN A 255 -4.38 -4.71 20.43
N LEU A 256 -4.70 -3.68 19.65
CA LEU A 256 -4.37 -3.62 18.22
C LEU A 256 -2.88 -3.88 17.97
N GLY A 257 -2.55 -4.74 17.01
CA GLY A 257 -1.18 -5.21 16.76
C GLY A 257 -0.50 -4.56 15.57
N ILE A 258 -1.25 -4.28 14.50
CA ILE A 258 -0.72 -3.77 13.23
C ILE A 258 -1.66 -2.68 12.70
N ILE A 259 -1.09 -1.61 12.16
CA ILE A 259 -1.80 -0.69 11.25
C ILE A 259 -1.23 -0.90 9.85
N GLU A 260 -2.08 -1.27 8.90
CA GLU A 260 -1.68 -1.67 7.55
C GLU A 260 -2.35 -0.78 6.50
N ALA A 261 -1.58 -0.32 5.52
CA ALA A 261 -2.08 0.47 4.40
C ALA A 261 -1.17 0.32 3.18
N ASN A 262 -1.63 0.70 1.99
CA ASN A 262 -0.75 0.70 0.81
C ASN A 262 0.38 1.73 0.94
N PHE A 263 0.06 2.93 1.46
CA PHE A 263 1.02 4.03 1.63
C PHE A 263 1.00 4.57 3.05
N VAL A 264 2.17 4.97 3.57
CA VAL A 264 2.35 5.50 4.93
C VAL A 264 1.58 6.81 5.19
N SER A 265 1.13 7.48 4.13
CA SER A 265 0.24 8.64 4.22
C SER A 265 -1.08 8.32 4.92
N LEU A 266 -1.61 7.10 4.79
CA LEU A 266 -2.88 6.70 5.42
C LEU A 266 -2.77 6.49 6.93
N PRO A 267 -1.79 5.75 7.49
CA PRO A 267 -1.54 5.72 8.92
C PRO A 267 -1.31 7.12 9.51
N ALA A 268 -0.60 7.98 8.78
CA ALA A 268 -0.39 9.36 9.21
C ALA A 268 -1.69 10.18 9.22
N ARG A 269 -2.58 10.00 8.21
CA ARG A 269 -3.93 10.61 8.18
C ARG A 269 -4.80 10.08 9.33
N LEU A 270 -4.76 8.77 9.60
CA LEU A 270 -5.51 8.14 10.68
C LEU A 270 -5.16 8.76 12.04
N LEU A 271 -3.87 8.84 12.37
CA LEU A 271 -3.42 9.37 13.66
C LEU A 271 -3.70 10.87 13.80
N ARG A 272 -3.59 11.64 12.72
CA ARG A 272 -4.01 13.05 12.73
C ARG A 272 -5.50 13.21 12.93
N LEU A 273 -6.32 12.36 12.31
CA LEU A 273 -7.78 12.35 12.53
C LEU A 273 -8.08 12.02 13.99
N ILE A 274 -7.44 11.00 14.57
CA ILE A 274 -7.63 10.64 15.98
C ILE A 274 -7.22 11.79 16.90
N HIS A 275 -6.10 12.47 16.62
CA HIS A 275 -5.67 13.59 17.44
C HIS A 275 -6.62 14.79 17.34
N ARG A 276 -7.16 15.07 16.15
CA ARG A 276 -8.08 16.19 15.89
C ARG A 276 -9.49 15.94 16.40
N ASP A 277 -10.04 14.77 16.12
CA ASP A 277 -11.45 14.39 16.38
C ASP A 277 -11.57 13.46 17.60
N GLY A 278 -10.55 13.46 18.46
CA GLY A 278 -10.38 12.54 19.57
C GLY A 278 -11.51 12.50 20.57
N ASP A 279 -12.05 13.68 20.91
CA ASP A 279 -13.16 13.80 21.85
C ASP A 279 -14.43 13.17 21.27
N ALA A 280 -14.74 13.42 19.99
CA ALA A 280 -15.88 12.81 19.32
C ALA A 280 -15.73 11.28 19.22
N LEU A 281 -14.54 10.78 18.87
CA LEU A 281 -14.27 9.35 18.85
C LEU A 281 -14.40 8.72 20.25
N ALA A 282 -13.97 9.42 21.29
CA ALA A 282 -14.11 8.96 22.66
C ALA A 282 -15.57 8.99 23.14
N ASP A 283 -16.36 10.00 22.75
CA ASP A 283 -17.80 10.07 23.02
C ASP A 283 -18.53 8.90 22.37
N ASP A 284 -18.25 8.61 21.10
CA ASP A 284 -18.81 7.47 20.37
C ASP A 284 -18.45 6.13 21.03
N LEU A 285 -17.20 5.97 21.49
CA LEU A 285 -16.79 4.79 22.27
C LEU A 285 -17.52 4.71 23.61
N ALA A 286 -17.67 5.83 24.32
CA ALA A 286 -18.34 5.87 25.61
C ALA A 286 -19.84 5.54 25.48
N GLY A 287 -20.49 6.03 24.44
CA GLY A 287 -21.90 5.75 24.13
C GLY A 287 -22.14 4.39 23.47
N GLY A 288 -21.15 3.84 22.77
CA GLY A 288 -21.28 2.59 22.04
C GLY A 288 -22.01 2.71 20.70
N GLU A 289 -22.15 3.94 20.19
CA GLU A 289 -22.89 4.26 18.97
C GLU A 289 -22.12 5.30 18.15
N LEU A 290 -22.29 5.24 16.83
CA LEU A 290 -21.68 6.19 15.91
C LEU A 290 -22.30 7.58 16.07
N GLY A 291 -21.46 8.59 16.27
CA GLY A 291 -21.89 9.97 16.47
C GLY A 291 -22.65 10.53 15.27
N GLN A 292 -23.61 11.41 15.55
CA GLN A 292 -24.56 11.91 14.55
C GLN A 292 -23.88 12.61 13.35
N ALA A 293 -22.73 13.25 13.57
CA ALA A 293 -21.96 13.93 12.53
C ALA A 293 -21.47 12.97 11.44
N VAL A 294 -21.17 11.72 11.80
CA VAL A 294 -20.76 10.68 10.85
C VAL A 294 -21.96 9.84 10.42
N ALA A 295 -22.87 9.51 11.35
CA ALA A 295 -24.07 8.73 11.04
C ALA A 295 -24.94 9.38 9.94
N ASN A 296 -25.10 10.72 9.96
CA ASN A 296 -25.84 11.46 8.94
C ASN A 296 -25.25 11.38 7.52
N ARG A 297 -24.00 10.95 7.39
CA ARG A 297 -23.29 10.83 6.11
C ARG A 297 -23.45 9.44 5.50
N LEU A 298 -24.00 8.50 6.26
CA LEU A 298 -24.06 7.09 5.90
C LEU A 298 -25.50 6.60 5.76
N PRO A 299 -25.75 5.57 4.94
CA PRO A 299 -27.05 4.91 4.89
C PRO A 299 -27.45 4.36 6.27
N PRO A 300 -28.73 4.44 6.68
CA PRO A 300 -29.19 3.94 7.98
C PRO A 300 -28.86 2.47 8.24
N THR A 301 -28.86 1.63 7.20
CA THR A 301 -28.48 0.21 7.28
C THR A 301 -27.00 0.03 7.63
N THR A 302 -26.13 0.86 7.06
CA THR A 302 -24.70 0.88 7.40
C THR A 302 -24.50 1.34 8.83
N VAL A 303 -25.17 2.41 9.26
CA VAL A 303 -25.11 2.89 10.66
C VAL A 303 -25.55 1.80 11.64
N SER A 304 -26.68 1.14 11.37
CA SER A 304 -27.18 0.04 12.20
C SER A 304 -26.16 -1.10 12.33
N ALA A 305 -25.55 -1.52 11.21
CA ALA A 305 -24.54 -2.59 11.20
C ALA A 305 -23.25 -2.19 11.94
N LEU A 306 -22.86 -0.91 11.86
CA LEU A 306 -21.71 -0.39 12.61
C LEU A 306 -22.00 -0.33 14.11
N ASN A 307 -23.18 0.16 14.52
CA ASN A 307 -23.57 0.20 15.93
C ASN A 307 -23.70 -1.20 16.54
N GLU A 308 -24.25 -2.16 15.79
CA GLU A 308 -24.27 -3.58 16.19
C GLU A 308 -22.84 -4.11 16.40
N ALA A 309 -21.93 -3.82 15.48
CA ALA A 309 -20.53 -4.23 15.58
C ALA A 309 -19.76 -3.50 16.71
N LEU A 310 -20.15 -2.29 17.09
CA LEU A 310 -19.60 -1.61 18.27
C LEU A 310 -19.96 -2.36 19.55
N GLY A 311 -21.14 -2.98 19.63
CA GLY A 311 -21.51 -3.89 20.71
C GLY A 311 -21.68 -3.21 22.08
N GLY A 312 -21.93 -1.89 22.09
CA GLY A 312 -22.30 -1.12 23.28
C GLY A 312 -21.20 -0.27 23.94
N PRO A 313 -21.56 0.44 25.03
CA PRO A 313 -20.72 1.43 25.72
C PRO A 313 -19.35 0.92 26.20
N GLN A 314 -18.31 1.73 26.04
CA GLN A 314 -16.95 1.49 26.57
C GLN A 314 -16.34 2.75 27.23
N PRO A 315 -16.93 3.23 28.34
CA PRO A 315 -16.50 4.47 28.99
C PRO A 315 -15.05 4.43 29.50
N GLN A 316 -14.57 3.27 29.96
CA GLN A 316 -13.18 3.13 30.41
C GLN A 316 -12.20 3.34 29.23
N ARG A 317 -12.48 2.70 28.09
CA ARG A 317 -11.63 2.85 26.91
C ARG A 317 -11.67 4.27 26.35
N ALA A 318 -12.84 4.90 26.35
CA ALA A 318 -12.97 6.31 25.98
C ALA A 318 -12.10 7.23 26.86
N ALA A 319 -12.08 7.02 28.18
CA ALA A 319 -11.24 7.79 29.10
C ALA A 319 -9.73 7.59 28.82
N GLU A 320 -9.29 6.36 28.53
CA GLU A 320 -7.91 6.08 28.12
C GLU A 320 -7.53 6.83 26.83
N VAL A 321 -8.44 6.84 25.84
CA VAL A 321 -8.23 7.56 24.57
C VAL A 321 -8.08 9.05 24.82
N ARG A 322 -8.97 9.67 25.60
CA ARG A 322 -8.86 11.09 25.96
C ARG A 322 -7.54 11.42 26.67
N SER A 323 -7.15 10.59 27.64
CA SER A 323 -5.86 10.75 28.34
C SER A 323 -4.68 10.71 27.37
N ALA A 324 -4.63 9.69 26.50
CA ALA A 324 -3.54 9.51 25.54
C ALA A 324 -3.41 10.68 24.56
N ILE A 325 -4.53 11.29 24.16
CA ILE A 325 -4.60 12.45 23.27
C ILE A 325 -4.21 13.74 24.00
N GLY A 326 -4.65 13.91 25.24
CA GLY A 326 -4.32 15.06 26.10
C GLY A 326 -2.82 15.19 26.41
N GLU A 327 -2.08 14.08 26.38
CA GLU A 327 -0.60 14.05 26.48
C GLU A 327 0.12 14.51 25.20
N GLY A 328 -0.63 14.88 24.14
CA GLY A 328 -0.09 15.43 22.90
C GLY A 328 0.15 14.38 21.81
N ARG A 329 0.76 14.82 20.69
CA ARG A 329 0.90 14.01 19.48
C ARG A 329 2.09 13.05 19.47
N HIS A 330 3.20 13.37 20.14
CA HIS A 330 4.41 12.54 20.11
C HIS A 330 4.18 11.18 20.77
N GLY A 331 4.46 10.06 20.09
CA GLY A 331 4.25 8.70 20.60
C GLY A 331 2.78 8.30 20.80
N LEU A 332 1.84 9.05 20.21
CA LEU A 332 0.40 8.84 20.37
C LEU A 332 -0.03 7.40 20.05
N ALA A 333 0.50 6.81 18.98
CA ALA A 333 0.13 5.47 18.55
C ALA A 333 0.39 4.40 19.62
N ARG A 334 1.52 4.47 20.35
CA ARG A 334 1.83 3.50 21.42
C ARG A 334 1.00 3.71 22.68
N ARG A 335 0.67 4.96 23.02
CA ARG A 335 -0.23 5.25 24.13
C ARG A 335 -1.63 4.72 23.86
N LEU A 336 -2.14 4.92 22.65
CA LEU A 336 -3.43 4.38 22.22
C LEU A 336 -3.39 2.84 22.19
N TRP A 337 -2.34 2.25 21.62
CA TRP A 337 -2.22 0.81 21.42
C TRP A 337 -0.89 0.26 21.96
N PRO A 338 -0.85 -0.15 23.23
CA PRO A 338 0.38 -0.67 23.85
C PRO A 338 0.94 -1.92 23.18
N LYS A 339 0.10 -2.67 22.44
CA LYS A 339 0.49 -3.89 21.70
C LYS A 339 0.82 -3.62 20.22
N LEU A 340 0.76 -2.38 19.75
CA LEU A 340 1.08 -2.03 18.37
C LEU A 340 2.56 -2.31 18.07
N ARG A 341 2.81 -3.09 17.02
CA ARG A 341 4.14 -3.57 16.66
C ARG A 341 4.74 -2.89 15.45
N LEU A 342 3.93 -2.50 14.47
CA LEU A 342 4.40 -1.90 13.24
C LEU A 342 3.29 -1.16 12.48
N PHE A 343 3.72 -0.22 11.64
CA PHE A 343 2.99 0.25 10.47
C PHE A 343 3.48 -0.54 9.25
N ASN A 344 2.60 -1.35 8.63
CA ASN A 344 2.90 -2.05 7.37
C ASN A 344 2.41 -1.19 6.21
N ALA A 345 3.29 -0.42 5.61
CA ALA A 345 2.93 0.50 4.53
C ALA A 345 4.15 0.90 3.69
N ASN A 346 3.91 1.28 2.42
CA ASN A 346 4.98 1.84 1.62
C ASN A 346 5.45 3.19 2.18
N GLY A 347 6.73 3.23 2.54
CA GLY A 347 7.43 4.41 3.06
C GLY A 347 8.64 4.81 2.22
N THR A 348 8.80 4.27 1.01
CA THR A 348 9.92 4.60 0.11
C THR A 348 9.51 5.58 -0.99
N GLY A 349 10.48 6.03 -1.81
CA GLY A 349 10.26 6.97 -2.91
C GLY A 349 9.65 8.28 -2.43
N ALA A 350 8.60 8.75 -3.10
CA ALA A 350 7.88 9.98 -2.75
C ALA A 350 7.29 9.96 -1.31
N PHE A 351 7.16 8.79 -0.69
CA PHE A 351 6.59 8.63 0.65
C PHE A 351 7.63 8.64 1.78
N ALA A 352 8.93 8.73 1.48
CA ALA A 352 10.00 8.73 2.49
C ALA A 352 9.85 9.86 3.51
N THR A 353 9.51 11.06 3.06
CA THR A 353 9.28 12.22 3.94
C THR A 353 8.07 12.02 4.85
N TYR A 354 7.00 11.38 4.34
CA TYR A 354 5.83 11.05 5.15
C TYR A 354 6.16 10.01 6.23
N ALA A 355 6.96 9.00 5.89
CA ALA A 355 7.42 7.99 6.84
C ALA A 355 8.28 8.61 7.95
N ALA A 356 9.20 9.50 7.60
CA ALA A 356 10.04 10.22 8.56
C ALA A 356 9.20 11.10 9.51
N LYS A 357 8.25 11.88 8.97
CA LYS A 357 7.35 12.73 9.77
C LYS A 357 6.48 11.90 10.73
N LEU A 358 5.94 10.76 10.27
CA LEU A 358 5.15 9.87 11.13
C LEU A 358 5.98 9.36 12.32
N ARG A 359 7.21 8.89 12.09
CA ARG A 359 8.08 8.40 13.15
C ARG A 359 8.57 9.47 14.12
N ALA A 360 8.73 10.71 13.64
CA ALA A 360 9.16 11.82 14.48
C ALA A 360 8.05 12.37 15.40
N ALA A 361 6.80 11.93 15.25
CA ALA A 361 5.65 12.43 16.01
C ALA A 361 4.70 11.29 16.42
N GLU A 362 3.54 11.14 15.77
CA GLU A 362 2.46 10.24 16.23
C GLU A 362 2.87 8.77 16.30
N GLY A 363 3.76 8.35 15.40
CA GLY A 363 4.30 7.00 15.29
C GLY A 363 5.61 6.76 16.05
N GLU A 364 6.02 7.68 16.92
CA GLU A 364 7.29 7.54 17.66
C GLU A 364 7.39 6.20 18.38
N GLY A 365 8.52 5.50 18.18
CA GLY A 365 8.78 4.17 18.72
C GLY A 365 8.08 3.01 17.99
N VAL A 366 7.30 3.26 16.93
CA VAL A 366 6.67 2.21 16.12
C VAL A 366 7.40 2.09 14.77
N PRO A 367 7.92 0.90 14.42
CA PRO A 367 8.51 0.64 13.11
C PRO A 367 7.55 0.94 11.95
N VAL A 368 8.08 1.47 10.85
CA VAL A 368 7.42 1.50 9.53
C VAL A 368 8.12 0.47 8.67
N ILE A 369 7.40 -0.52 8.16
CA ILE A 369 7.95 -1.60 7.34
C ILE A 369 7.32 -1.53 5.95
N SER A 370 8.16 -1.42 4.92
CA SER A 370 7.75 -1.43 3.52
C SER A 370 8.18 -2.73 2.84
N THR A 371 7.20 -3.53 2.39
CA THR A 371 7.44 -4.91 1.98
C THR A 371 7.31 -5.18 0.50
N LEU A 372 6.60 -4.33 -0.25
CA LEU A 372 6.20 -4.61 -1.63
C LEU A 372 6.42 -3.40 -2.53
N LEU A 373 6.95 -3.64 -3.72
CA LEU A 373 6.99 -2.70 -4.83
C LEU A 373 6.13 -3.25 -5.97
N ALA A 374 5.10 -2.50 -6.34
CA ALA A 374 4.19 -2.84 -7.41
C ALA A 374 3.61 -1.59 -8.04
N ALA A 375 3.10 -1.74 -9.25
CA ALA A 375 2.35 -0.73 -9.98
C ALA A 375 1.05 -1.36 -10.52
N SER A 376 0.24 -0.57 -11.22
CA SER A 376 -0.98 -1.11 -11.85
C SER A 376 -0.66 -2.18 -12.91
N GLU A 377 0.52 -2.08 -13.53
CA GLU A 377 1.07 -3.04 -14.50
C GLU A 377 1.42 -4.39 -13.87
N GLY A 378 1.70 -4.45 -12.56
CA GLY A 378 1.96 -5.71 -11.88
C GLY A 378 2.94 -5.63 -10.70
N LEU A 379 3.26 -6.82 -10.19
CA LEU A 379 4.22 -7.03 -9.12
C LEU A 379 5.65 -6.85 -9.66
N ILE A 380 6.38 -5.88 -9.11
CA ILE A 380 7.76 -5.58 -9.50
C ILE A 380 8.73 -6.29 -8.56
N GLY A 381 8.64 -6.01 -7.26
CA GLY A 381 9.62 -6.44 -6.28
C GLY A 381 9.08 -6.65 -4.88
N VAL A 382 9.82 -7.40 -4.09
CA VAL A 382 9.54 -7.69 -2.68
C VAL A 382 10.75 -7.32 -1.83
N SER A 383 10.51 -6.76 -0.65
CA SER A 383 11.56 -6.53 0.34
C SER A 383 11.78 -7.81 1.14
N LEU A 384 13.04 -8.20 1.31
CA LEU A 384 13.42 -9.52 1.82
C LEU A 384 14.24 -9.37 3.11
N SER A 385 13.72 -9.79 4.25
CA SER A 385 14.51 -9.84 5.50
C SER A 385 15.76 -10.69 5.27
N GLY A 386 16.93 -10.15 5.64
CA GLY A 386 18.24 -10.77 5.39
C GLY A 386 18.75 -10.72 3.95
N GLY A 387 18.03 -10.09 3.01
CA GLY A 387 18.41 -10.03 1.59
C GLY A 387 18.33 -11.38 0.86
N VAL A 388 18.85 -11.45 -0.36
CA VAL A 388 19.13 -12.72 -1.07
C VAL A 388 20.58 -13.08 -0.78
N ASN A 389 20.84 -14.25 -0.18
CA ASN A 389 22.19 -14.64 0.24
C ASN A 389 22.91 -13.60 1.12
N GLY A 390 22.17 -12.81 1.92
CA GLY A 390 22.75 -11.79 2.81
C GLY A 390 22.82 -10.36 2.25
N ASN A 391 22.43 -10.12 0.98
CA ASN A 391 22.45 -8.80 0.35
C ASN A 391 21.32 -8.62 -0.68
N PRO A 392 20.85 -7.39 -0.97
CA PRO A 392 20.94 -6.14 -0.18
C PRO A 392 20.09 -6.19 1.10
N PRO A 393 20.18 -5.21 2.02
CA PRO A 393 19.38 -5.24 3.24
C PRO A 393 17.88 -5.24 2.92
N GLY A 394 17.14 -6.07 3.66
CA GLY A 394 15.68 -6.13 3.64
C GLY A 394 15.02 -4.84 4.11
N PRO A 395 13.74 -4.89 4.50
CA PRO A 395 13.08 -3.69 4.97
C PRO A 395 13.67 -3.30 6.32
N SER A 396 14.02 -2.03 6.46
CA SER A 396 14.42 -1.46 7.74
C SER A 396 13.19 -1.02 8.52
N VAL A 397 13.36 -0.85 9.83
CA VAL A 397 12.31 -0.38 10.75
C VAL A 397 11.93 1.10 10.53
N ASP A 398 12.71 1.83 9.75
CA ASP A 398 12.49 3.23 9.38
C ASP A 398 11.94 3.39 7.96
N GLY A 399 11.32 2.35 7.41
CA GLY A 399 10.59 2.43 6.15
C GLY A 399 11.47 2.55 4.91
N HIS A 400 12.80 2.53 5.04
CA HIS A 400 13.68 2.24 3.92
C HIS A 400 13.57 0.75 3.55
N ALA A 401 13.70 0.46 2.27
CA ALA A 401 13.66 -0.91 1.77
C ALA A 401 14.40 -0.99 0.45
N THR A 402 15.08 -2.12 0.25
CA THR A 402 15.53 -2.54 -1.08
C THR A 402 14.59 -3.64 -1.56
N TYR A 403 14.08 -3.51 -2.79
CA TYR A 403 13.17 -4.49 -3.35
C TYR A 403 13.92 -5.41 -4.30
N CYS A 404 13.92 -6.70 -3.99
CA CYS A 404 14.36 -7.74 -4.90
C CYS A 404 13.28 -7.95 -5.96
N LEU A 405 13.66 -7.89 -7.24
CA LEU A 405 12.75 -8.16 -8.35
C LEU A 405 12.18 -9.57 -8.23
N VAL A 406 10.92 -9.74 -8.63
CA VAL A 406 10.26 -11.05 -8.60
C VAL A 406 10.42 -11.70 -9.97
N PRO A 407 11.36 -12.65 -10.17
CA PRO A 407 11.78 -13.07 -11.52
C PRO A 407 10.65 -13.75 -12.30
N GLY A 408 9.72 -14.40 -11.60
CA GLY A 408 8.56 -15.04 -12.23
C GLY A 408 7.31 -14.15 -12.31
N ALA A 409 7.41 -12.84 -12.05
CA ALA A 409 6.25 -11.94 -12.10
C ALA A 409 6.13 -11.20 -13.43
N MET A 410 7.23 -10.59 -13.89
CA MET A 410 7.30 -9.84 -15.14
C MET A 410 8.63 -10.11 -15.84
N PHE A 411 8.68 -9.91 -17.15
CA PHE A 411 9.94 -9.83 -17.89
C PHE A 411 10.52 -8.42 -17.71
N PHE A 412 11.78 -8.33 -17.28
CA PHE A 412 12.42 -7.07 -16.90
C PHE A 412 13.53 -6.70 -17.89
N GLU A 413 13.44 -5.46 -18.39
CA GLU A 413 14.50 -4.82 -19.16
C GLU A 413 14.86 -3.49 -18.50
N PHE A 414 16.14 -3.09 -18.63
CA PHE A 414 16.66 -1.89 -17.99
C PHE A 414 17.28 -0.98 -19.03
N LEU A 415 16.72 0.23 -19.17
CA LEU A 415 17.35 1.31 -19.92
C LEU A 415 18.35 2.02 -19.00
N PRO A 416 19.64 2.10 -19.37
CA PRO A 416 20.60 2.88 -18.61
C PRO A 416 20.18 4.35 -18.59
N VAL A 417 19.99 4.88 -17.39
CA VAL A 417 19.87 6.33 -17.20
C VAL A 417 21.28 6.85 -17.03
N VAL A 418 21.82 7.50 -18.06
CA VAL A 418 23.05 8.28 -17.92
C VAL A 418 22.65 9.51 -17.12
N PRO A 419 23.20 9.74 -15.90
CA PRO A 419 22.98 10.98 -15.19
C PRO A 419 23.39 12.11 -16.12
N ALA A 420 22.56 13.15 -16.26
CA ALA A 420 23.04 14.37 -16.87
C ALA A 420 24.31 14.77 -16.12
N GLU A 421 25.42 14.99 -16.83
CA GLU A 421 26.61 15.58 -16.24
C GLU A 421 26.14 16.82 -15.47
N ASP A 422 26.42 16.89 -14.17
CA ASP A 422 26.31 18.14 -13.44
C ASP A 422 26.98 19.20 -14.32
N PRO A 423 26.32 20.31 -14.68
CA PRO A 423 27.00 21.39 -15.36
C PRO A 423 28.09 21.86 -14.40
N VAL A 424 29.31 21.34 -14.61
CA VAL A 424 30.51 21.74 -13.93
C VAL A 424 30.51 23.25 -14.02
N ALA A 425 30.46 23.89 -12.86
CA ALA A 425 30.66 25.30 -12.73
C ALA A 425 31.90 25.67 -13.55
N HIS A 426 31.70 26.31 -14.69
CA HIS A 426 32.71 27.15 -15.32
C HIS A 426 32.98 28.29 -14.32
N ARG A 427 33.76 27.98 -13.29
CA ARG A 427 34.59 28.97 -12.62
C ARG A 427 35.69 29.27 -13.62
N ASP A 428 35.55 30.41 -14.29
CA ASP A 428 36.62 31.03 -15.04
C ASP A 428 37.86 31.15 -14.15
N HIS A 429 38.81 30.23 -14.35
CA HIS A 429 40.20 30.50 -14.05
C HIS A 429 40.74 31.37 -15.18
N VAL A 430 40.59 32.68 -15.02
CA VAL A 430 41.38 33.65 -15.76
C VAL A 430 42.84 33.46 -15.34
N VAL A 431 43.62 32.96 -16.29
CA VAL A 431 45.07 32.86 -16.26
C VAL A 431 45.66 34.25 -16.08
N GLY A 432 46.54 34.40 -15.08
CA GLY A 432 47.38 35.56 -14.92
C GLY A 432 48.43 35.65 -16.04
N GLY A 433 48.58 36.85 -16.61
CA GLY A 433 49.69 37.18 -17.49
C GLY A 433 49.50 38.51 -18.21
N GLY A 434 50.11 39.58 -17.67
CA GLY A 434 50.53 40.73 -18.48
C GLY A 434 50.10 42.12 -18.00
N GLY A 435 51.06 42.88 -17.45
CA GLY A 435 51.35 44.22 -17.95
C GLY A 435 50.59 45.43 -17.39
N ALA A 436 51.18 46.05 -16.37
CA ALA A 436 51.45 47.48 -16.20
C ALA A 436 50.34 48.56 -16.35
N SER A 437 50.29 49.39 -15.29
CA SER A 437 50.29 50.87 -15.27
C SER A 437 49.01 51.61 -14.83
N GLY A 438 49.21 52.47 -13.81
CA GLY A 438 48.41 53.65 -13.43
C GLY A 438 47.04 53.37 -12.79
N GLY A 439 46.62 53.93 -11.66
CA GLY A 439 47.10 55.01 -10.81
C GLY A 439 45.91 55.47 -9.95
N GLY A 440 46.18 55.93 -8.72
CA GLY A 440 45.33 56.89 -8.01
C GLY A 440 44.14 56.38 -7.17
N GLY A 441 44.37 56.26 -5.86
CA GLY A 441 43.63 57.03 -4.83
C GLY A 441 42.17 56.67 -4.46
N PRO A 442 41.69 57.10 -3.26
CA PRO A 442 40.88 56.25 -2.37
C PRO A 442 39.54 56.85 -1.89
N GLY A 443 38.76 56.05 -1.14
CA GLY A 443 37.64 56.48 -0.27
C GLY A 443 36.38 55.63 -0.47
N GLY A 444 35.58 55.22 0.51
CA GLY A 444 35.46 55.53 1.94
C GLY A 444 33.97 55.44 2.34
N GLY A 445 33.66 54.86 3.51
CA GLY A 445 32.37 54.98 4.25
C GLY A 445 31.22 54.07 3.77
N ALA A 446 30.52 53.24 4.56
CA ALA A 446 29.93 53.29 5.91
C ALA A 446 28.42 53.63 5.93
N GLY A 447 27.65 52.80 6.68
CA GLY A 447 26.28 53.06 7.19
C GLY A 447 25.14 52.65 6.26
N GLY A 448 24.01 52.07 6.69
CA GLY A 448 23.42 51.85 8.02
C GLY A 448 21.89 52.06 7.96
N GLY A 449 21.11 51.28 8.73
CA GLY A 449 19.69 51.53 9.11
C GLY A 449 18.63 51.08 8.10
N ALA A 450 17.67 50.19 8.44
CA ALA A 450 16.47 50.38 9.30
C ALA A 450 15.52 51.46 8.74
N SER A 451 14.19 51.35 8.66
CA SER A 451 13.15 50.56 9.34
C SER A 451 11.77 50.90 8.72
N ALA A 452 10.81 49.98 8.90
CA ALA A 452 9.38 50.16 9.25
C ALA A 452 8.47 51.18 8.53
N GLY A 453 7.22 50.77 8.28
CA GLY A 453 6.10 51.69 8.03
C GLY A 453 4.81 50.99 7.62
N SER A 454 3.96 50.68 8.60
CA SER A 454 2.53 50.32 8.51
C SER A 454 1.66 51.56 8.26
N VAL A 455 0.54 51.45 7.52
CA VAL A 455 -0.69 52.28 7.71
C VAL A 455 -1.94 51.52 7.19
N ASP A 456 -3.02 51.59 8.00
CA ASP A 456 -4.41 51.14 7.81
C ASP A 456 -5.28 52.12 6.97
N ASP A 457 -6.43 51.62 6.49
CA ASP A 457 -7.80 52.21 6.53
C ASP A 457 -8.65 51.63 5.35
N GLY A 458 -9.79 50.95 5.55
CA GLY A 458 -11.15 51.51 5.79
C GLY A 458 -11.81 51.97 4.47
N GLY A 459 -13.01 51.64 3.99
CA GLY A 459 -14.18 50.85 4.39
C GLY A 459 -15.35 51.13 3.41
N SER A 460 -16.41 50.31 3.47
CA SER A 460 -17.82 50.52 3.02
C SER A 460 -18.30 50.29 1.57
N GLY A 461 -19.24 49.32 1.42
CA GLY A 461 -20.64 49.56 1.00
C GLY A 461 -21.08 49.33 -0.47
N GLY A 462 -22.06 48.43 -0.70
CA GLY A 462 -22.95 48.51 -1.88
C GLY A 462 -23.49 47.18 -2.45
N SER A 463 -24.80 46.99 -2.36
CA SER A 463 -25.63 45.83 -2.75
C SER A 463 -25.96 45.71 -4.25
N GLY A 464 -26.22 44.49 -4.75
CA GLY A 464 -26.98 44.23 -5.99
C GLY A 464 -27.03 42.74 -6.37
N GLY A 465 -28.23 42.17 -6.49
CA GLY A 465 -28.46 40.72 -6.64
C GLY A 465 -28.45 40.18 -8.09
N GLY A 466 -28.62 38.85 -8.22
CA GLY A 466 -28.94 38.20 -9.49
C GLY A 466 -28.39 36.78 -9.67
N VAL A 467 -29.22 35.78 -9.36
CA VAL A 467 -29.37 34.42 -9.93
C VAL A 467 -28.27 33.88 -10.88
N SER A 468 -27.65 32.73 -10.53
CA SER A 468 -27.38 31.63 -11.47
C SER A 468 -26.78 30.38 -10.79
N GLY A 469 -27.36 29.20 -11.11
CA GLY A 469 -26.72 27.88 -11.24
C GLY A 469 -25.68 27.42 -10.21
N GLY A 470 -26.07 26.51 -9.33
CA GLY A 470 -25.12 25.73 -8.51
C GLY A 470 -24.38 24.72 -9.36
N ASP A 471 -23.22 25.13 -9.85
CA ASP A 471 -22.21 24.34 -10.51
C ASP A 471 -21.55 23.35 -9.53
N SER A 472 -21.30 22.15 -10.05
CA SER A 472 -20.54 21.08 -9.45
C SER A 472 -19.15 21.54 -8.99
N SER A 473 -18.94 21.61 -7.68
CA SER A 473 -17.64 21.92 -7.10
C SER A 473 -16.66 20.77 -7.37
N ARG A 474 -15.85 20.95 -8.43
CA ARG A 474 -14.53 20.38 -8.60
C ARG A 474 -13.68 20.71 -7.38
N TYR A 475 -13.07 19.70 -6.76
CA TYR A 475 -11.96 19.92 -5.83
C TYR A 475 -10.68 19.42 -6.46
N ASP A 476 -9.76 20.36 -6.61
CA ASP A 476 -8.40 20.23 -7.09
C ASP A 476 -7.63 19.19 -6.28
N GLY A 477 -7.09 18.21 -7.00
CA GLY A 477 -6.01 17.37 -6.51
C GLY A 477 -4.71 18.15 -6.64
N THR A 478 -4.18 18.64 -5.52
CA THR A 478 -2.78 19.05 -5.45
C THR A 478 -2.05 18.09 -4.52
N LEU A 479 -1.49 17.06 -5.14
CA LEU A 479 -0.43 16.23 -4.58
C LEU A 479 0.84 17.09 -4.53
N LEU A 480 1.36 17.30 -3.32
CA LEU A 480 2.76 17.65 -3.04
C LEU A 480 3.37 16.60 -2.11
#